data_AF-A0A942W5K5-F1
#
_entry.id   AF-A0A942W5K5-F1
#
_cell.length_a   1.000
_cell.length_b   1.000
_cell.length_c   1.000
_cell.angle_alpha   90.00
_cell.angle_beta   90.00
_cell.angle_gamma   90.00
#
_symmetry.space_group_name_H-M   'P 1'
#
loop_
_entity.id
_entity.type
_entity.pdbx_description
1 polymer ?
#
loop_
_entity_poly.entity_id
_entity_poly.type
_entity_poly.pdbx_seq_one_letter_code
_entity_poly.pdbx_strand_id
1 'polypeptide(L)'
;MLCKNCGKNPATTHIKTIVNGKLTEYDLCSECAREMGYTNFFKDMDFNFGSLLGGFIGTPAAKGTAVRCPKCGASFAEITESGKIGCMECYKVFHDRLLPTIHRIHGTAKHKGKIPGTAALRIVEPAGKMTVVEVSPLDKKRAALKAAIEKQDFEQAAVLRDEIREMEKGEQSNG
;
A
#
# COMPACT_ATOMS: atom_id res chain seq x y z
N MET A 1 3.47 36.59 -13.24
CA MET A 1 4.36 37.08 -12.16
C MET A 1 5.76 36.56 -12.42
N LEU A 2 6.79 37.36 -12.20
CA LEU A 2 8.20 36.97 -12.44
C LEU A 2 8.77 36.23 -11.23
N CYS A 3 9.77 35.39 -11.47
CA CYS A 3 10.49 34.66 -10.44
C CYS A 3 11.14 35.63 -9.44
N LYS A 4 10.89 35.42 -8.14
CA LYS A 4 11.45 36.22 -7.05
C LYS A 4 12.97 36.09 -6.89
N ASN A 5 13.57 35.03 -7.46
CA ASN A 5 15.02 34.81 -7.40
C ASN A 5 15.76 35.46 -8.57
N CYS A 6 15.37 35.17 -9.82
CA CYS A 6 16.10 35.67 -10.99
C CYS A 6 15.48 36.92 -11.64
N GLY A 7 14.20 37.22 -11.38
CA GLY A 7 13.49 38.36 -11.98
C GLY A 7 13.28 38.30 -13.49
N LYS A 8 13.79 37.28 -14.18
CA LYS A 8 13.81 37.19 -15.66
C LYS A 8 12.70 36.30 -16.22
N ASN A 9 12.46 35.17 -15.57
CA ASN A 9 11.55 34.14 -16.04
C ASN A 9 10.20 34.20 -15.30
N PRO A 10 9.08 33.79 -15.92
CA PRO A 10 7.81 33.67 -15.22
C PRO A 10 7.91 32.64 -14.08
N ALA A 11 7.30 32.93 -12.94
CA ALA A 11 7.22 32.00 -11.83
C ALA A 11 6.25 30.86 -12.20
N THR A 12 6.74 29.62 -12.13
CA THR A 12 5.99 28.39 -12.43
C THR A 12 5.74 27.54 -11.20
N THR A 13 6.50 27.78 -10.13
CA THR A 13 6.54 26.94 -8.94
C THR A 13 6.37 27.81 -7.71
N HIS A 14 5.35 27.49 -6.90
CA HIS A 14 5.10 28.14 -5.61
C HIS A 14 5.54 27.22 -4.48
N ILE A 15 6.44 27.69 -3.63
CA ILE A 15 7.07 26.90 -2.56
C ILE A 15 6.71 27.53 -1.22
N LYS A 16 6.16 26.72 -0.32
CA LYS A 16 5.91 27.09 1.07
C LYS A 16 6.77 26.22 1.98
N THR A 17 7.64 26.83 2.75
CA THR A 17 8.52 26.15 3.70
C THR A 17 8.25 26.65 5.12
N ILE A 18 8.23 25.73 6.08
CA ILE A 18 8.13 26.08 7.51
C ILE A 18 9.49 25.81 8.13
N VAL A 19 10.21 26.88 8.47
CA VAL A 19 11.51 26.78 9.13
C VAL A 19 11.38 27.43 10.51
N ASN A 20 11.63 26.67 11.58
CA ASN A 20 11.50 27.13 12.97
C ASN A 20 10.13 27.76 13.29
N GLY A 21 9.05 27.19 12.75
CA GLY A 21 7.68 27.67 12.97
C GLY A 21 7.30 28.93 12.19
N LYS A 22 8.19 29.48 11.36
CA LYS A 22 7.88 30.60 10.46
C LYS A 22 7.62 30.09 9.04
N LEU A 23 6.48 30.47 8.49
CA LEU A 23 6.09 30.19 7.11
C LEU A 23 6.82 31.17 6.18
N THR A 24 7.59 30.64 5.23
CA THR A 24 8.23 31.40 4.16
C THR A 24 7.71 30.92 2.81
N GLU A 25 7.33 31.87 1.96
CA GLU A 25 6.69 31.60 0.65
C GLU A 25 7.50 32.21 -0.50
N TYR A 26 7.82 31.39 -1.52
CA TYR A 26 8.62 31.78 -2.68
C TYR A 26 7.92 31.42 -3.99
N ASP A 27 7.99 32.33 -4.96
CA ASP A 27 7.52 32.13 -6.33
C ASP A 27 8.74 32.05 -7.24
N LEU A 28 9.06 30.84 -7.69
CA LEU A 28 10.27 30.55 -8.46
C LEU A 28 9.95 30.07 -9.87
N CYS A 29 10.86 30.34 -10.81
CA CYS A 29 10.86 29.64 -12.09
C CYS A 29 11.41 28.22 -11.91
N SER A 30 11.18 27.35 -12.88
CA SER A 30 11.64 25.95 -12.88
C SER A 30 13.16 25.81 -12.66
N GLU A 31 13.98 26.71 -13.22
CA GLU A 31 15.43 26.69 -13.09
C GLU A 31 15.89 27.04 -11.66
N CYS A 32 15.39 28.14 -11.10
CA CYS A 32 15.75 28.54 -9.75
C CYS A 32 15.21 27.56 -8.69
N ALA A 33 14.03 26.97 -8.92
CA ALA A 33 13.52 25.90 -8.06
C ALA A 33 14.43 24.67 -8.08
N ARG A 34 15.06 24.36 -9.22
CA ARG A 34 16.00 23.24 -9.37
C ARG A 34 17.33 23.51 -8.69
N GLU A 35 17.89 24.70 -8.87
CA GLU A 35 19.14 25.11 -8.20
C GLU A 35 19.02 25.11 -6.67
N MET A 36 17.86 25.52 -6.15
CA MET A 36 17.56 25.48 -4.72
C MET A 36 17.17 24.09 -4.20
N GLY A 37 17.19 23.06 -5.06
CA GLY A 37 16.92 21.67 -4.67
C GLY A 37 15.44 21.32 -4.48
N TYR A 38 14.51 22.24 -4.73
CA TYR A 38 13.07 21.98 -4.59
C TYR A 38 12.51 21.00 -5.63
N THR A 39 13.19 20.80 -6.76
CA THR A 39 12.79 19.79 -7.75
C THR A 39 13.35 18.39 -7.48
N ASN A 40 14.34 18.25 -6.59
CA ASN A 40 14.89 16.93 -6.25
C ASN A 40 13.86 16.05 -5.52
N PHE A 41 12.84 16.66 -4.93
CA PHE A 41 11.72 15.95 -4.33
C PHE A 41 11.01 14.98 -5.29
N PHE A 42 10.98 15.27 -6.60
CA PHE A 42 10.39 14.35 -7.58
C PHE A 42 11.40 13.36 -8.16
N LYS A 43 12.67 13.75 -8.31
CA LYS A 43 13.74 12.85 -8.80
C LYS A 43 14.07 11.74 -7.81
N ASP A 44 14.08 12.05 -6.52
CA ASP A 44 14.32 11.07 -5.45
C ASP A 44 13.13 10.13 -5.25
N MET A 45 11.93 10.48 -5.74
CA MET A 45 10.75 9.62 -5.73
C MET A 45 10.76 8.62 -6.90
N ASP A 46 11.20 9.04 -8.10
CA ASP A 46 11.33 8.16 -9.27
C ASP A 46 12.51 7.18 -9.15
N PHE A 47 13.63 7.59 -8.53
CA PHE A 47 14.78 6.70 -8.29
C PHE A 47 14.60 5.79 -7.07
N ASN A 48 13.81 6.17 -6.06
CA ASN A 48 13.60 5.31 -4.90
C ASN A 48 12.74 4.09 -5.19
N PHE A 49 11.85 4.10 -6.19
CA PHE A 49 10.93 2.97 -6.36
C PHE A 49 11.67 1.66 -6.68
N GLY A 50 12.77 1.71 -7.45
CA GLY A 50 13.60 0.55 -7.76
C GLY A 50 14.39 0.02 -6.57
N SER A 51 15.09 0.88 -5.84
CA SER A 51 15.81 0.50 -4.62
C SER A 51 14.88 0.05 -3.49
N LEU A 52 13.70 0.67 -3.38
CA LEU A 52 12.64 0.31 -2.43
C LEU A 52 12.05 -1.06 -2.77
N LEU A 53 11.73 -1.31 -4.05
CA LEU A 53 11.26 -2.62 -4.53
C LEU A 53 12.33 -3.71 -4.35
N GLY A 54 13.61 -3.38 -4.57
CA GLY A 54 14.75 -4.26 -4.30
C GLY A 54 14.95 -4.58 -2.81
N GLY A 55 14.72 -3.61 -1.91
CA GLY A 55 14.71 -3.85 -0.46
C GLY A 55 13.49 -4.64 0.04
N PHE A 56 12.39 -4.59 -0.71
CA PHE A 56 11.14 -5.26 -0.40
C PHE A 56 11.03 -6.68 -0.98
N ILE A 57 11.71 -6.95 -2.07
CA ILE A 57 11.87 -8.28 -2.63
C ILE A 57 13.17 -8.82 -2.05
N GLY A 58 13.05 -9.58 -0.95
CA GLY A 58 14.19 -10.19 -0.29
C GLY A 58 15.16 -10.82 -1.29
N THR A 59 16.46 -10.68 -1.02
CA THR A 59 17.57 -11.13 -1.85
C THR A 59 17.28 -12.52 -2.42
N PRO A 60 17.21 -12.68 -3.75
CA PRO A 60 16.92 -13.98 -4.34
C PRO A 60 18.11 -14.89 -4.07
N ALA A 61 17.89 -15.94 -3.28
CA ALA A 61 18.83 -17.06 -3.20
C ALA A 61 18.98 -17.64 -4.62
N ALA A 62 20.12 -17.37 -5.23
CA ALA A 62 20.48 -17.91 -6.54
C ALA A 62 20.63 -19.43 -6.44
N LYS A 63 19.81 -20.18 -7.17
CA LYS A 63 20.13 -21.45 -7.86
C LYS A 63 18.86 -22.04 -8.48
N GLY A 64 18.73 -21.87 -9.78
CA GLY A 64 17.66 -22.40 -10.61
C GLY A 64 17.54 -21.57 -11.88
N THR A 65 17.37 -22.22 -13.03
CA THR A 65 17.21 -21.56 -14.34
C THR A 65 16.30 -20.36 -14.21
N ALA A 66 16.86 -19.17 -14.45
CA ALA A 66 16.14 -17.92 -14.24
C ALA A 66 14.89 -17.93 -15.14
N VAL A 67 13.73 -18.12 -14.52
CA VAL A 67 12.44 -18.02 -15.21
C VAL A 67 12.40 -16.65 -15.88
N ARG A 68 12.21 -16.66 -17.19
CA ARG A 68 12.14 -15.47 -18.03
C ARG A 68 10.74 -15.31 -18.58
N CYS A 69 10.31 -14.06 -18.74
CA CYS A 69 9.04 -13.78 -19.38
C CYS A 69 9.07 -14.26 -20.85
N PRO A 70 8.09 -15.05 -21.31
CA PRO A 70 8.06 -15.55 -22.68
C PRO A 70 7.79 -14.44 -23.71
N LYS A 71 7.26 -13.28 -23.27
CA LYS A 71 6.92 -12.16 -24.15
C LYS A 71 8.04 -11.12 -24.29
N CYS A 72 8.68 -10.74 -23.18
CA CYS A 72 9.70 -9.69 -23.18
C CYS A 72 11.10 -10.17 -22.77
N GLY A 73 11.28 -11.45 -22.43
CA GLY A 73 12.57 -12.03 -22.05
C GLY A 73 13.09 -11.63 -20.67
N ALA A 74 12.48 -10.65 -20.01
CA ALA A 74 12.94 -10.13 -18.73
C ALA A 74 12.94 -11.23 -17.66
N SER A 75 14.03 -11.30 -16.89
CA SER A 75 14.12 -12.15 -15.70
C SER A 75 13.58 -11.43 -14.46
N PHE A 76 13.23 -12.19 -13.42
CA PHE A 76 12.80 -11.60 -12.17
C PHE A 76 13.88 -10.70 -11.53
N ALA A 77 15.15 -11.09 -11.66
CA ALA A 77 16.29 -10.33 -11.12
C ALA A 77 16.41 -8.94 -11.78
N GLU A 78 16.28 -8.88 -13.11
CA GLU A 78 16.28 -7.63 -13.88
C GLU A 78 15.10 -6.71 -13.49
N ILE A 79 13.91 -7.30 -13.20
CA ILE A 79 12.74 -6.54 -12.75
C ILE A 79 12.97 -5.96 -11.36
N THR A 80 13.56 -6.72 -10.44
CA THR A 80 13.91 -6.24 -9.10
C THR A 80 14.96 -5.14 -9.10
N GLU A 81 16.00 -5.29 -9.92
CA GLU A 81 17.11 -4.33 -10.01
C GLU A 81 16.66 -3.02 -10.67
N SER A 82 15.89 -3.13 -11.76
CA SER A 82 15.38 -1.95 -12.48
C SER A 82 14.19 -1.27 -11.80
N GLY A 83 13.49 -1.97 -10.90
CA GLY A 83 12.24 -1.49 -10.31
C GLY A 83 11.05 -1.47 -11.27
N LYS A 84 11.21 -1.97 -12.50
CA LYS A 84 10.25 -1.80 -13.60
C LYS A 84 9.79 -3.16 -14.12
N ILE A 85 8.48 -3.29 -14.28
CA ILE A 85 7.87 -4.49 -14.84
C ILE A 85 7.87 -4.37 -16.36
N GLY A 86 8.50 -5.33 -17.05
CA GLY A 86 8.74 -5.26 -18.50
C GLY A 86 7.48 -5.29 -19.37
N CYS A 87 6.52 -6.18 -19.11
CA CYS A 87 5.26 -6.24 -19.87
C CYS A 87 4.12 -6.84 -19.02
N MET A 88 2.89 -6.82 -19.54
CA MET A 88 1.71 -7.41 -18.85
C MET A 88 1.89 -8.90 -18.49
N GLU A 89 2.63 -9.66 -19.31
CA GLU A 89 2.79 -11.09 -19.11
C GLU A 89 3.70 -11.37 -17.90
N CYS A 90 4.58 -10.42 -17.54
CA CYS A 90 5.41 -10.52 -16.34
C CYS A 90 4.58 -10.60 -15.05
N TYR A 91 3.41 -9.96 -14.99
CA TYR A 91 2.52 -10.06 -13.82
C TYR A 91 1.95 -11.46 -13.62
N LYS A 92 1.79 -12.23 -14.70
CA LYS A 92 1.32 -13.62 -14.63
C LYS A 92 2.47 -14.57 -14.33
N VAL A 93 3.58 -14.43 -15.04
CA VAL A 93 4.75 -15.31 -14.92
C VAL A 93 5.40 -15.19 -13.55
N PHE A 94 5.50 -13.97 -13.01
CA PHE A 94 6.14 -13.71 -11.72
C PHE A 94 5.13 -13.42 -10.61
N HIS A 95 3.86 -13.79 -10.81
CA HIS A 95 2.75 -13.48 -9.91
C HIS A 95 3.10 -13.76 -8.44
N ASP A 96 3.50 -14.99 -8.12
CA ASP A 96 3.72 -15.43 -6.74
C ASP A 96 4.88 -14.68 -6.05
N ARG A 97 5.85 -14.19 -6.83
CA ARG A 97 6.98 -13.42 -6.32
C ARG A 97 6.69 -11.93 -6.22
N LEU A 98 5.83 -11.41 -7.10
CA LEU A 98 5.39 -10.01 -7.09
C LEU A 98 4.30 -9.76 -6.04
N LEU A 99 3.45 -10.74 -5.77
CA LEU A 99 2.27 -10.60 -4.93
C LEU A 99 2.58 -10.08 -3.51
N PRO A 100 3.60 -10.59 -2.78
CA PRO A 100 3.95 -10.07 -1.45
C PRO A 100 4.40 -8.61 -1.51
N THR A 101 5.14 -8.24 -2.55
CA THR A 101 5.65 -6.87 -2.74
C THR A 101 4.54 -5.91 -3.12
N ILE A 102 3.63 -6.33 -4.00
CA ILE A 102 2.43 -5.56 -4.35
C ILE A 102 1.58 -5.33 -3.10
N HIS A 103 1.38 -6.35 -2.26
CA HIS A 103 0.66 -6.19 -0.99
C HIS A 103 1.37 -5.27 -0.02
N ARG A 104 2.69 -5.30 0.04
CA ARG A 104 3.45 -4.44 0.96
C ARG A 104 3.44 -2.97 0.52
N ILE A 105 3.50 -2.70 -0.77
CA ILE A 105 3.49 -1.34 -1.33
C ILE A 105 2.06 -0.76 -1.35
N HIS A 106 1.07 -1.54 -1.78
CA HIS A 106 -0.30 -1.06 -1.97
C HIS A 106 -1.26 -1.43 -0.85
N GLY A 107 -0.83 -2.20 0.16
CA GLY A 107 -1.66 -2.77 1.22
C GLY A 107 -2.54 -3.93 0.73
N THR A 108 -3.21 -3.74 -0.41
CA THR A 108 -4.10 -4.72 -1.04
C THR A 108 -3.80 -4.81 -2.54
N ALA A 109 -3.76 -6.02 -3.12
CA ALA A 109 -3.49 -6.21 -4.55
C ALA A 109 -4.64 -5.78 -5.48
N LYS A 110 -5.78 -5.32 -4.93
CA LYS A 110 -6.91 -4.78 -5.69
C LYS A 110 -7.30 -3.42 -5.12
N HIS A 111 -7.20 -2.37 -5.94
CA HIS A 111 -7.65 -1.03 -5.57
C HIS A 111 -9.18 -1.01 -5.42
N LYS A 112 -9.65 -1.01 -4.18
CA LYS A 112 -11.04 -0.70 -3.83
C LYS A 112 -11.07 0.81 -3.57
N GLY A 113 -11.68 1.60 -4.46
CA GLY A 113 -11.57 3.07 -4.50
C GLY A 113 -11.83 3.83 -3.19
N LYS A 114 -11.62 5.15 -3.20
CA LYS A 114 -11.78 6.02 -2.03
C LYS A 114 -13.29 6.29 -1.79
N ILE A 115 -13.86 5.74 -0.73
CA ILE A 115 -15.27 5.95 -0.34
C ILE A 115 -15.29 6.75 0.98
N PRO A 116 -15.89 7.95 1.02
CA PRO A 116 -15.99 8.72 2.25
C PRO A 116 -17.04 8.09 3.18
N GLY A 117 -16.61 7.64 4.37
CA GLY A 117 -17.52 7.18 5.43
C GLY A 117 -17.15 5.81 6.00
N THR A 118 -16.44 5.83 7.13
CA THR A 118 -16.52 4.87 8.25
C THR A 118 -16.41 3.35 7.97
N ALA A 119 -15.23 2.81 8.25
CA ALA A 119 -14.97 1.73 9.22
C ALA A 119 -15.74 0.39 9.15
N ALA A 120 -16.38 0.01 8.05
CA ALA A 120 -16.93 -1.35 7.90
C ALA A 120 -16.25 -2.09 6.74
N LEU A 121 -15.36 -3.02 7.10
CA LEU A 121 -14.86 -4.08 6.22
C LEU A 121 -16.04 -4.73 5.49
N ARG A 122 -16.08 -4.62 4.16
CA ARG A 122 -17.02 -5.36 3.31
C ARG A 122 -16.26 -6.27 2.35
N ILE A 123 -16.57 -7.55 2.39
CA ILE A 123 -16.10 -8.55 1.42
C ILE A 123 -16.97 -8.41 0.18
N VAL A 124 -16.34 -8.42 -0.99
CA VAL A 124 -17.03 -8.42 -2.29
C VAL A 124 -17.03 -9.86 -2.76
N GLU A 125 -18.20 -10.50 -2.77
CA GLU A 125 -18.42 -11.75 -3.48
C GLU A 125 -18.18 -11.58 -4.99
N PRO A 126 -17.82 -12.64 -5.74
CA PRO A 126 -17.43 -12.56 -7.15
C PRO A 126 -18.51 -12.01 -8.11
N ALA A 127 -19.73 -11.74 -7.64
CA ALA A 127 -20.86 -11.29 -8.45
C ALA A 127 -21.23 -9.79 -8.30
N GLY A 128 -20.43 -8.98 -7.60
CA GLY A 128 -20.60 -7.52 -7.61
C GLY A 128 -21.90 -6.99 -6.98
N LYS A 129 -22.65 -7.82 -6.25
CA LYS A 129 -23.80 -7.37 -5.45
C LYS A 129 -23.30 -6.73 -4.16
N MET A 130 -23.65 -5.47 -3.97
CA MET A 130 -23.41 -4.74 -2.73
C MET A 130 -24.38 -5.25 -1.66
N THR A 131 -23.92 -6.15 -0.81
CA THR A 131 -24.65 -6.48 0.42
C THR A 131 -24.07 -5.66 1.56
N VAL A 132 -24.95 -5.07 2.37
CA VAL A 132 -24.57 -4.58 3.69
C VAL A 132 -24.10 -5.82 4.44
N VAL A 133 -22.83 -5.88 4.82
CA VAL A 133 -22.37 -6.89 5.78
C VAL A 133 -23.08 -6.55 7.08
N GLU A 134 -24.20 -7.21 7.34
CA GLU A 134 -24.71 -7.33 8.69
C GLU A 134 -23.57 -7.94 9.49
N VAL A 135 -23.01 -7.16 10.42
CA VAL A 135 -21.93 -7.63 11.29
C VAL A 135 -22.43 -8.91 11.93
N SER A 136 -21.81 -10.04 11.57
CA SER A 136 -22.28 -11.33 12.02
C SER A 136 -22.30 -11.31 13.56
N PRO A 137 -23.25 -12.00 14.21
CA PRO A 137 -23.24 -12.12 15.66
C PRO A 137 -21.87 -12.58 16.20
N LEU A 138 -21.15 -13.38 15.42
CA LEU A 138 -19.83 -13.90 15.69
C LEU A 138 -18.75 -12.79 15.70
N ASP A 139 -18.77 -11.87 14.73
CA ASP A 139 -17.80 -10.76 14.68
C ASP A 139 -17.98 -9.79 15.87
N LYS A 140 -19.22 -9.58 16.31
CA LYS A 140 -19.49 -8.79 17.53
C LYS A 140 -18.89 -9.46 18.76
N LYS A 141 -19.04 -10.78 18.90
CA LYS A 141 -18.46 -11.54 20.01
C LYS A 141 -16.92 -11.55 19.97
N ARG A 142 -16.32 -11.65 18.78
CA ARG A 142 -14.85 -11.52 18.62
C ARG A 142 -14.34 -10.15 19.05
N ALA A 143 -15.05 -9.09 18.70
CA ALA A 143 -14.71 -7.73 19.16
C ALA A 143 -14.86 -7.59 20.68
N ALA A 144 -15.91 -8.15 21.27
CA ALA A 144 -16.12 -8.17 22.72
C ALA A 144 -15.04 -8.96 23.46
N LEU A 145 -14.61 -10.12 22.92
CA LEU A 145 -13.53 -10.93 23.47
C LEU A 145 -12.23 -10.12 23.55
N LYS A 146 -11.90 -9.41 22.46
CA LYS A 146 -10.71 -8.55 22.42
C LYS A 146 -10.78 -7.44 23.47
N ALA A 147 -11.94 -6.80 23.61
CA ALA A 147 -12.16 -5.76 24.61
C ALA A 147 -12.05 -6.29 26.06
N ALA A 148 -12.51 -7.52 26.33
CA ALA A 148 -12.39 -8.16 27.64
C ALA A 148 -10.91 -8.46 27.98
N ILE A 149 -10.13 -8.94 27.01
CA ILE A 149 -8.68 -9.18 27.17
C ILE A 149 -7.93 -7.87 27.45
N GLU A 150 -8.23 -6.81 26.71
CA GLU A 150 -7.63 -5.48 26.91
C GLU A 150 -7.95 -4.91 28.30
N LYS A 151 -9.13 -5.22 28.84
CA LYS A 151 -9.55 -4.86 30.20
C LYS A 151 -9.08 -5.84 31.29
N GLN A 152 -8.34 -6.87 30.92
CA GLN A 152 -7.88 -7.95 31.83
C GLN A 152 -9.04 -8.69 32.54
N ASP A 153 -10.23 -8.70 31.94
CA ASP A 153 -11.38 -9.46 32.44
C ASP A 153 -11.36 -10.87 31.85
N PHE A 154 -10.58 -11.75 32.49
CA PHE A 154 -10.33 -13.10 32.01
C PHE A 154 -11.54 -14.03 32.19
N GLU A 155 -12.45 -13.74 33.12
CA GLU A 155 -13.68 -14.50 33.30
C GLU A 155 -14.62 -14.29 32.13
N GLN A 156 -14.87 -13.03 31.74
CA GLN A 156 -15.69 -12.72 30.56
C GLN A 156 -15.02 -13.19 29.27
N ALA A 157 -13.70 -13.10 29.16
CA ALA A 157 -12.98 -13.59 28.00
C ALA A 157 -13.13 -15.11 27.83
N ALA A 158 -13.15 -15.89 28.91
CA ALA A 158 -13.37 -17.33 28.85
C ALA A 158 -14.77 -17.67 28.33
N VAL A 159 -15.81 -17.01 28.86
CA VAL A 159 -17.20 -17.19 28.40
C VAL A 159 -17.35 -16.85 26.92
N LEU A 160 -16.86 -15.67 26.50
CA LEU A 160 -16.95 -15.23 25.11
C LEU A 160 -16.19 -16.16 24.15
N ARG A 161 -15.05 -16.71 24.58
CA ARG A 161 -14.28 -17.69 23.78
C ARG A 161 -15.06 -18.98 23.57
N ASP A 162 -15.69 -19.49 24.62
CA ASP A 162 -16.42 -20.75 24.54
C ASP A 162 -17.69 -20.58 23.69
N GLU A 163 -18.40 -19.45 23.82
CA GLU A 163 -19.54 -19.09 22.96
C GLU A 163 -19.16 -18.94 21.47
N ILE A 164 -18.02 -18.31 21.16
CA ILE A 164 -17.51 -18.20 19.78
C ILE A 164 -17.25 -19.60 19.22
N ARG A 165 -16.65 -20.49 20.00
CA ARG A 165 -16.34 -21.84 19.57
C ARG A 165 -17.60 -22.67 19.30
N GLU A 166 -18.66 -22.48 20.07
CA GLU A 166 -19.96 -23.12 19.83
C GLU A 166 -20.61 -22.62 18.52
N MET A 167 -20.58 -21.30 18.29
CA MET A 167 -21.10 -20.71 17.05
C MET A 167 -20.32 -21.19 15.81
N GLU A 168 -18.99 -21.29 15.90
CA GLU A 168 -18.13 -21.77 14.81
C GLU A 168 -18.36 -23.27 14.50
N LYS A 169 -18.68 -24.09 15.50
CA LYS A 169 -19.00 -25.51 15.28
C LYS A 169 -20.34 -25.73 14.60
N GLY A 170 -21.34 -24.90 14.89
CA GLY A 170 -22.66 -24.98 14.27
C GLY A 170 -22.66 -24.62 12.77
N GLU A 171 -21.80 -23.69 12.36
CA GLU A 171 -21.63 -23.31 10.95
C GLU A 171 -20.94 -24.41 10.12
N GLN A 172 -20.07 -25.22 10.72
CA GLN A 172 -19.36 -26.32 10.01
C GLN A 172 -20.23 -27.57 9.78
N SER A 173 -21.35 -27.72 10.50
CA SER A 173 -22.28 -28.86 10.31
C SER A 173 -23.35 -28.65 9.24
N ASN A 174 -23.46 -27.44 8.67
CA ASN A 174 -24.47 -27.07 7.68
C ASN A 174 -23.88 -26.71 6.30
N GLY A 175 -22.62 -27.10 6.03
CA GLY A 175 -21.92 -26.92 4.76
C GLY A 175 -21.77 -28.22 3.99
#